data_AF-A0A968A6E7-F1
#
_entry.id   AF-A0A968A6E7-F1
#
_cell.length_a   1.000
_cell.length_b   1.000
_cell.length_c   1.000
_cell.angle_alpha   90.00
_cell.angle_beta   90.00
_cell.angle_gamma   90.00
#
_symmetry.space_group_name_H-M   'P 1'
#
loop_
_entity.id
_entity.type
_entity.pdbx_description
1 polymer ?
#
loop_
_entity_poly.entity_id
_entity_poly.type
_entity_poly.pdbx_seq_one_letter_code
_entity_poly.pdbx_strand_id
1 'polypeptide(L)'
;MAEIRWNDEDQPEFHVHCHVSGGIVVGGAAWRYAIFQKHMQQVLQAFRYGDRVFFDANPPLQTAKVIIHFHSSNRRYNQVEYWGSLDDYRFRRIEYEKE
;
A
#
# COMPACT_ATOMS: atom_id res chain seq x y z
N MET A 1 4.82 -1.92 -8.11
CA MET A 1 3.56 -2.00 -8.88
C MET A 1 2.41 -2.05 -7.90
N ALA A 2 1.27 -1.43 -8.19
CA ALA A 2 0.06 -1.56 -7.37
C ALA A 2 -1.10 -2.06 -8.25
N GLU A 3 -1.95 -2.93 -7.72
CA GLU A 3 -3.08 -3.52 -8.44
C GLU A 3 -4.24 -3.85 -7.50
N ILE A 4 -5.45 -3.94 -8.05
CA ILE A 4 -6.65 -4.37 -7.33
C ILE A 4 -7.01 -5.77 -7.83
N ARG A 5 -7.33 -6.66 -6.91
CA ARG A 5 -7.79 -8.03 -7.20
C ARG A 5 -9.04 -8.33 -6.38
N TRP A 6 -9.83 -9.27 -6.86
CA TRP A 6 -10.94 -9.86 -6.11
C TRP A 6 -10.48 -11.24 -5.66
N ASN A 7 -10.70 -11.56 -4.38
CA ASN A 7 -10.39 -12.87 -3.84
C ASN A 7 -11.55 -13.86 -4.07
N ASP A 8 -11.38 -15.11 -3.64
CA ASP A 8 -12.37 -16.18 -3.83
C ASP A 8 -13.71 -15.90 -3.09
N GLU A 9 -13.73 -14.96 -2.14
CA GLU A 9 -14.91 -14.50 -1.42
C GLU A 9 -15.57 -13.25 -2.05
N ASP A 10 -15.15 -12.86 -3.26
CA ASP A 10 -15.58 -11.63 -3.95
C ASP A 10 -15.35 -10.37 -3.12
N GLN A 11 -14.27 -10.35 -2.33
CA GLN A 11 -13.81 -9.16 -1.60
C GLN A 11 -12.63 -8.53 -2.33
N PRO A 12 -12.58 -7.19 -2.44
CA PRO A 12 -11.47 -6.52 -3.09
C PRO A 12 -10.23 -6.47 -2.19
N GLU A 13 -9.07 -6.59 -2.82
CA GLU A 13 -7.75 -6.54 -2.22
C GLU A 13 -6.86 -5.58 -3.03
N PHE A 14 -6.14 -4.70 -2.34
CA PHE A 14 -5.20 -3.76 -2.93
C PHE A 14 -3.77 -4.25 -2.69
N HIS A 15 -3.12 -4.73 -3.73
CA HIS A 15 -1.79 -5.31 -3.67
C HIS A 15 -0.74 -4.28 -4.06
N VAL A 16 0.31 -4.14 -3.25
CA VAL A 16 1.48 -3.31 -3.57
C VAL A 16 2.72 -4.19 -3.57
N HIS A 17 3.47 -4.17 -4.67
CA HIS A 17 4.69 -4.93 -4.85
C HIS A 17 5.93 -4.03 -4.79
N CYS A 18 6.79 -4.33 -3.83
CA CYS A 18 8.04 -3.65 -3.52
C CYS A 18 9.23 -4.59 -3.72
N HIS A 19 10.08 -4.31 -4.71
CA HIS A 19 11.33 -5.04 -4.89
C HIS A 19 12.39 -4.50 -3.94
N VAL A 20 12.81 -5.32 -2.97
CA VAL A 20 13.83 -4.96 -1.98
C VAL A 20 15.16 -5.65 -2.23
N SER A 21 15.25 -6.60 -3.16
CA SER A 21 16.52 -7.07 -3.73
C SER A 21 16.37 -7.53 -5.19
N GLY A 22 17.50 -7.84 -5.83
CA GLY A 22 17.55 -8.25 -7.24
C GLY A 22 17.78 -7.08 -8.21
N GLY A 23 18.39 -7.36 -9.36
CA GLY A 23 18.78 -6.33 -10.35
C GLY A 23 20.07 -5.56 -10.01
N ILE A 24 20.43 -4.58 -10.84
CA ILE A 24 21.56 -3.67 -10.60
C ILE A 24 21.06 -2.51 -9.72
N VAL A 25 21.07 -2.70 -8.40
CA VAL A 25 20.59 -1.70 -7.43
C VAL A 25 21.61 -1.47 -6.33
N VAL A 26 21.88 -0.19 -6.05
CA VAL A 26 22.75 0.25 -4.97
C VAL A 26 22.04 0.08 -3.62
N GLY A 27 22.78 -0.40 -2.61
CA GLY A 27 22.30 -0.60 -1.24
C GLY A 27 21.83 -2.03 -0.93
N GLY A 28 21.86 -2.39 0.36
CA GLY A 28 21.45 -3.72 0.83
C GLY A 28 19.93 -3.88 0.90
N ALA A 29 19.45 -5.13 0.80
CA ALA A 29 18.03 -5.44 0.91
C ALA A 29 17.41 -4.99 2.25
N ALA A 30 18.19 -5.06 3.32
CA ALA A 30 17.81 -4.58 4.64
C ALA A 30 17.45 -3.08 4.64
N TRP A 31 18.26 -2.26 3.95
CA TRP A 31 18.08 -0.81 3.91
C TRP A 31 16.82 -0.42 3.13
N ARG A 32 16.60 -1.04 1.96
CA ARG A 32 15.38 -0.81 1.17
C ARG A 32 14.12 -1.28 1.89
N TYR A 33 14.17 -2.46 2.51
CA TYR A 33 13.07 -2.96 3.33
C TYR A 33 12.73 -1.97 4.45
N ALA A 34 13.74 -1.47 5.17
CA ALA A 34 13.53 -0.48 6.23
C ALA A 34 12.95 0.85 5.71
N ILE A 35 13.39 1.33 4.54
CA ILE A 35 12.81 2.54 3.92
C ILE A 35 11.34 2.33 3.60
N PHE A 36 10.98 1.21 2.95
CA PHE A 36 9.58 0.96 2.63
C PHE A 36 8.74 0.85 3.90
N GLN A 37 9.16 0.08 4.91
CA GLN A 37 8.42 -0.02 6.17
C GLN A 37 8.21 1.36 6.82
N LYS A 38 9.26 2.19 6.85
CA LYS A 38 9.20 3.54 7.43
C LYS A 38 8.24 4.47 6.68
N HIS A 39 8.12 4.33 5.37
CA HIS A 39 7.39 5.26 4.51
C HIS A 39 6.10 4.69 3.91
N MET A 40 5.74 3.45 4.23
CA MET A 40 4.61 2.75 3.60
C MET A 40 3.30 3.50 3.82
N GLN A 41 3.08 4.03 5.02
CA GLN A 41 1.88 4.81 5.32
C GLN A 41 1.72 6.01 4.37
N GLN A 42 2.80 6.76 4.11
CA GLN A 42 2.77 7.90 3.18
C GLN A 42 2.59 7.45 1.73
N VAL A 43 3.17 6.33 1.33
CA VAL A 43 2.97 5.74 0.00
C VAL A 43 1.51 5.35 -0.22
N LEU A 44 0.89 4.70 0.77
CA LEU A 44 -0.51 4.30 0.70
C LEU A 44 -1.46 5.50 0.69
N GLN A 45 -1.16 6.56 1.47
CA GLN A 45 -1.88 7.83 1.39
C GLN A 45 -1.75 8.46 -0.01
N ALA A 46 -0.57 8.41 -0.63
CA ALA A 46 -0.35 8.94 -1.97
C ALA A 46 -1.17 8.16 -3.02
N PHE A 47 -1.22 6.82 -2.95
CA PHE A 47 -2.08 6.01 -3.82
C PHE A 47 -3.56 6.35 -3.61
N ARG A 48 -4.03 6.34 -2.35
CA ARG A 48 -5.44 6.63 -2.03
C ARG A 48 -5.86 8.03 -2.45
N TYR A 49 -4.97 9.01 -2.33
CA TYR A 49 -5.22 10.39 -2.73
C TYR A 49 -5.13 10.61 -4.24
N GLY A 50 -4.14 10.03 -4.91
CA GLY A 50 -3.92 10.14 -6.35
C GLY A 50 -5.13 9.65 -7.14
N ASP A 51 -5.68 8.50 -6.73
CA ASP A 51 -6.85 7.88 -7.36
C ASP A 51 -8.15 8.13 -6.59
N ARG A 52 -8.22 9.22 -5.80
CA ARG A 52 -9.37 9.47 -4.91
C ARG A 52 -10.72 9.49 -5.62
N VAL A 53 -10.79 10.04 -6.84
CA VAL A 53 -12.03 10.12 -7.61
C VAL A 53 -12.51 8.72 -7.99
N PHE A 54 -11.59 7.82 -8.35
CA PHE A 54 -11.89 6.43 -8.65
C PHE A 54 -12.41 5.69 -7.41
N PHE A 55 -11.73 5.84 -6.27
CA PHE A 55 -12.15 5.18 -5.03
C PHE A 55 -13.45 5.74 -4.44
N ASP A 56 -13.69 7.04 -4.59
CA ASP A 56 -14.92 7.68 -4.13
C ASP A 56 -16.12 7.25 -5.00
N ALA A 57 -15.89 6.97 -6.29
CA ALA A 57 -16.90 6.42 -7.21
C ALA A 57 -17.15 4.91 -7.06
N ASN A 58 -16.26 4.18 -6.36
CA ASN A 58 -16.35 2.73 -6.17
C ASN A 58 -16.29 2.36 -4.68
N PRO A 59 -17.38 2.57 -3.91
CA PRO A 59 -17.40 2.35 -2.46
C PRO A 59 -16.90 0.99 -1.97
N PRO A 60 -17.16 -0.16 -2.65
CA PRO A 60 -16.64 -1.46 -2.21
C PRO A 60 -15.11 -1.52 -2.14
N LEU A 61 -14.41 -0.73 -2.96
CA LEU A 61 -12.95 -0.70 -2.98
C LEU A 61 -12.35 0.05 -1.78
N GLN A 62 -13.14 0.85 -1.05
CA GLN A 62 -12.65 1.59 0.12
C GLN A 62 -12.29 0.63 1.26
N THR A 63 -13.04 -0.46 1.40
CA THR A 63 -12.77 -1.52 2.39
C THR A 63 -11.76 -2.56 1.90
N ALA A 64 -11.13 -2.34 0.74
CA ALA A 64 -10.19 -3.30 0.20
C ALA A 64 -8.99 -3.49 1.14
N LYS A 65 -8.68 -4.75 1.43
CA LYS A 65 -7.53 -5.13 2.27
C LYS A 65 -6.23 -4.73 1.57
N VAL A 66 -5.36 -4.00 2.25
CA VAL A 66 -4.06 -3.60 1.71
C VAL A 66 -3.03 -4.67 2.04
N ILE A 67 -2.43 -5.22 0.99
CA ILE A 67 -1.46 -6.32 1.07
C ILE A 67 -0.15 -5.89 0.41
N ILE A 68 0.93 -5.82 1.20
CA ILE A 68 2.25 -5.42 0.72
C ILE A 68 3.12 -6.65 0.51
N HIS A 69 3.66 -6.77 -0.69
CA HIS A 69 4.56 -7.84 -1.10
C HIS A 69 5.98 -7.30 -1.19
N PHE A 70 6.83 -7.69 -0.25
CA PHE A 70 8.26 -7.44 -0.30
C PHE A 70 8.95 -8.57 -1.04
N HIS A 71 9.46 -8.28 -2.23
CA HIS A 71 10.14 -9.26 -3.08
C HIS A 71 11.65 -9.21 -2.86
N SER A 72 12.22 -10.35 -2.47
CA SER A 72 13.65 -10.47 -2.16
C SER A 72 14.16 -11.88 -2.41
N SER A 73 15.36 -11.99 -2.98
CA SER A 73 16.14 -13.24 -2.99
C SER A 73 16.54 -13.71 -1.58
N ASN A 74 16.63 -12.80 -0.62
CA ASN A 74 16.85 -13.14 0.79
C ASN A 74 15.50 -13.35 1.48
N ARG A 75 15.24 -14.58 1.92
CA ARG A 75 14.00 -15.01 2.59
C ARG A 75 13.60 -14.14 3.77
N ARG A 76 14.57 -13.55 4.50
CA ARG A 76 14.28 -12.64 5.62
C ARG A 76 13.44 -11.44 5.22
N TYR A 77 13.66 -10.93 4.01
CA TYR A 77 12.98 -9.74 3.46
C TYR A 77 11.97 -10.11 2.38
N ASN A 78 11.72 -11.40 2.15
CA ASN A 78 10.69 -11.86 1.23
C ASN A 78 9.39 -12.11 2.01
N GLN A 79 8.61 -11.06 2.21
CA GLN A 79 7.49 -11.02 3.16
C GLN A 79 6.20 -10.55 2.48
N VAL A 80 5.08 -11.02 3.01
CA VAL A 80 3.75 -10.50 2.68
C VAL A 80 3.14 -9.95 3.98
N GLU A 81 2.75 -8.68 3.95
CA GLU A 81 2.27 -7.97 5.14
C GLU A 81 0.88 -7.37 4.91
N TYR A 82 0.02 -7.45 5.92
CA TYR A 82 -1.27 -6.78 5.94
C TYR A 82 -1.15 -5.39 6.55
N TRP A 83 -1.65 -4.38 5.84
CA TRP A 83 -1.52 -2.97 6.19
C TRP A 83 -2.88 -2.28 6.33
N GLY A 84 -3.89 -2.98 6.88
CA GLY A 84 -5.22 -2.41 7.05
C GLY A 84 -6.01 -2.34 5.74
N SER A 85 -6.87 -1.34 5.61
CA SER A 85 -7.74 -1.12 4.46
C SER A 85 -7.41 0.19 3.72
N LEU A 86 -7.88 0.35 2.49
CA LEU A 86 -7.67 1.59 1.74
C LEU A 86 -8.30 2.83 2.41
N ASP A 87 -9.36 2.67 3.18
CA ASP A 87 -10.01 3.77 3.90
C ASP A 87 -9.15 4.32 5.05
N ASP A 88 -8.30 3.49 5.66
CA ASP A 88 -7.36 3.92 6.70
C ASP A 88 -6.36 4.99 6.22
N TYR A 89 -6.18 5.08 4.89
CA TYR A 89 -5.26 6.01 4.23
C TYR A 89 -5.96 7.21 3.59
N ARG A 90 -7.27 7.37 3.81
CA ARG A 90 -8.02 8.53 3.34
C ARG A 90 -7.62 9.78 4.13
N PHE A 91 -7.23 10.84 3.42
CA PHE A 91 -7.05 12.15 4.07
C PHE A 91 -8.39 12.63 4.65
N ARG A 92 -8.45 12.78 5.97
CA ARG A 92 -9.50 13.56 6.61
C ARG A 92 -9.13 15.03 6.49
N ARG A 93 -9.95 15.82 5.79
CA ARG A 93 -9.90 17.28 5.93
C ARG A 93 -10.30 17.57 7.38
N ILE A 94 -9.42 18.23 8.12
CA ILE A 94 -9.82 18.94 9.34
C ILE A 94 -10.57 20.17 8.82
N GLU A 95 -11.89 20.16 8.96
CA GLU A 95 -12.66 21.38 8.81
C GLU A 95 -12.37 22.24 10.04
N TYR A 96 -11.67 23.35 9.84
CA TYR A 96 -11.62 24.38 10.86
C TYR A 96 -13.01 25.00 10.94
N GLU A 97 -13.72 24.76 12.04
CA GLU A 97 -14.87 25.57 12.41
C GLU A 97 -14.39 27.03 12.49
N LYS A 98 -14.92 27.87 11.61
CA LYS A 98 -14.80 29.32 11.76
C LYS A 98 -15.74 29.71 12.89
N GLU A 99 -15.15 30.00 14.04
CA GLU A 99 -15.79 30.74 15.13
C GLU A 99 -16.05 32.20 14.68
#